data_AF-A0A820TJ15-F1
#
_entry.id   AF-A0A820TJ15-F1
#
_cell.length_a   1.000
_cell.length_b   1.000
_cell.length_c   1.000
_cell.angle_alpha   90.00
_cell.angle_beta   90.00
_cell.angle_gamma   90.00
#
_symmetry.space_group_name_H-M   'P 1'
#
loop_
_entity.id
_entity.type
_entity.pdbx_description
1 polymer ?
#
loop_
_entity_poly.entity_id
_entity_poly.type
_entity_poly.pdbx_seq_one_letter_code
_entity_poly.pdbx_strand_id
1 'polypeptide(L)'
;KPWLDLQYHQNSTESIKQPHELGENMGNPTKDIKDDILNRIQGSMIGMALGDALGAHVEFRPREFLLQNPVTDLEGGGTWGLKKGQFTDDTSMALCLAASLVCRRDFVPYDQLVRYKWWFQHGYMSSTGRCFDIGAATSDSLHEFEHRQQKFAAKHKIPIDQLDFLSDAGLLTKFNVECSSSGVAGNGALMRLAPVPLFFYRYPAHAVEYSGFSGMITHGDKKAYDACRYYGALIVATLQGAEKEELLDNKFYEKHSSWFNSAPLVSEIMKIAHGSYKQNGGYDAGIRGKGYIVNALEAALWAFWSEETFEEGALAAVNLGDDTDTTAAIYGQLAGAYYGYRELPEKWLKYVYAKNFLLGLSRWIAYEGEMWQPNKPPPSTISLLSMSSQQNTVVIPSDHQELDAKKRPLTPKISNFSSQQTFPGETRLARPSDGTEQHTVTPFIATSRRAPMSQVTEKNKQYEIVKSDSQPPFRKVISTTANSTFGSNSLFTRPYVAKNDNQGSNTKPSSKNTIKKNTGSQKKT
;
A
#
# COMPACT_ATOMS: atom_id res chain seq x y z
N LYS A 1 -3.64 0.84 23.02
CA LYS A 1 -2.52 1.77 22.73
C LYS A 1 -1.58 1.06 21.75
N PRO A 2 -1.58 1.42 20.46
CA PRO A 2 -0.96 0.63 19.39
C PRO A 2 0.57 0.44 19.45
N TRP A 3 1.27 1.20 20.30
CA TRP A 3 2.71 1.05 20.55
C TRP A 3 3.09 -0.15 21.44
N LEU A 4 2.11 -0.85 22.04
CA LEU A 4 2.36 -2.06 22.83
C LEU A 4 2.65 -3.29 21.97
N ASP A 5 2.19 -3.35 20.72
CA ASP A 5 2.34 -4.56 19.88
C ASP A 5 3.80 -4.83 19.45
N LEU A 6 4.61 -3.77 19.31
CA LEU A 6 6.05 -3.92 19.10
C LEU A 6 6.80 -4.40 20.36
N GLN A 7 6.23 -4.18 21.55
CA GLN A 7 6.80 -4.64 22.82
C GLN A 7 6.32 -6.05 23.20
N TYR A 8 5.10 -6.44 22.84
CA TYR A 8 4.55 -7.75 23.20
C TYR A 8 5.34 -8.93 22.60
N HIS A 9 5.97 -8.76 21.44
CA HIS A 9 6.85 -9.76 20.85
C HIS A 9 8.27 -9.84 21.45
N GLN A 10 8.64 -8.94 22.39
CA GLN A 10 9.85 -9.15 23.19
C GLN A 10 9.66 -10.19 24.30
N ASN A 11 8.41 -10.55 24.65
CA ASN A 11 8.09 -11.41 25.80
C ASN A 11 7.79 -12.88 25.44
N SER A 12 7.79 -13.27 24.15
CA SER A 12 7.85 -14.68 23.77
C SER A 12 9.30 -15.15 23.89
N THR A 13 9.54 -16.17 24.70
CA THR A 13 10.84 -16.65 25.21
C THR A 13 11.79 -17.27 24.17
N GLU A 14 12.03 -16.60 23.05
CA GLU A 14 13.26 -16.73 22.29
C GLU A 14 13.92 -15.36 22.26
N SER A 15 15.06 -15.24 22.94
CA SER A 15 15.80 -14.00 23.10
C SER A 15 16.12 -13.37 21.74
N ILE A 16 15.44 -12.28 21.39
CA ILE A 16 15.86 -11.37 20.32
C ILE A 16 17.23 -10.81 20.75
N LYS A 17 18.30 -11.29 20.12
CA LYS A 17 19.64 -10.71 20.33
C LYS A 17 19.59 -9.26 19.84
N GLN A 18 19.91 -8.31 20.71
CA GLN A 18 20.07 -6.92 20.29
C GLN A 18 21.20 -6.84 19.25
N PRO A 19 21.02 -6.07 18.17
CA PRO A 19 22.09 -5.83 17.21
C PRO A 19 23.02 -4.77 17.81
N HIS A 20 24.01 -5.22 18.58
CA HIS A 20 25.16 -4.37 18.89
C HIS A 20 26.45 -5.17 18.89
N GLU A 21 27.50 -4.49 18.43
CA GLU A 21 28.90 -4.90 18.30
C GLU A 21 29.27 -5.64 16.98
N LEU A 22 29.42 -4.86 15.91
CA LEU A 22 30.27 -5.23 14.78
C LEU A 22 31.45 -4.27 14.73
N GLY A 23 32.61 -4.77 15.14
CA GLY A 23 33.90 -4.08 15.08
C GLY A 23 34.32 -3.72 13.67
N GLU A 24 35.17 -2.71 13.60
CA GLU A 24 35.87 -2.26 12.40
C GLU A 24 36.85 -3.35 11.94
N ASN A 25 36.72 -3.81 10.69
CA ASN A 25 37.85 -4.16 9.82
C ASN A 25 37.40 -4.51 8.39
N MET A 26 38.33 -4.30 7.45
CA MET A 26 38.21 -4.23 6.00
C MET A 26 37.24 -5.21 5.29
N GLY A 27 36.39 -4.63 4.43
CA GLY A 27 35.67 -5.19 3.27
C GLY A 27 35.31 -6.67 3.28
N ASN A 28 34.15 -7.01 3.85
CA ASN A 28 33.52 -8.31 3.63
C ASN A 28 32.42 -8.13 2.56
N PRO A 29 32.54 -8.75 1.36
CA PRO A 29 31.58 -8.59 0.28
C PRO A 29 30.13 -8.89 0.69
N THR A 30 29.91 -9.80 1.64
CA THR A 30 28.57 -10.12 2.16
C THR A 30 28.02 -9.02 3.08
N LYS A 31 28.89 -8.30 3.79
CA LYS A 31 28.52 -7.13 4.60
C LYS A 31 28.15 -5.96 3.69
N ASP A 32 28.90 -5.76 2.62
CA ASP A 32 28.70 -4.67 1.66
C ASP A 32 27.37 -4.85 0.88
N ILE A 33 27.05 -6.08 0.45
CA ILE A 33 25.75 -6.39 -0.17
C ILE A 33 24.59 -6.17 0.81
N LYS A 34 24.73 -6.61 2.06
CA LYS A 34 23.68 -6.41 3.07
C LYS A 34 23.47 -4.93 3.41
N ASP A 35 24.57 -4.17 3.48
CA ASP A 35 24.54 -2.73 3.71
C ASP A 35 23.88 -2.00 2.53
N ASP A 36 24.14 -2.42 1.29
CA ASP A 36 23.48 -1.89 0.10
C ASP A 36 21.97 -2.19 0.09
N ILE A 37 21.56 -3.44 0.32
CA ILE A 37 20.13 -3.81 0.40
C ILE A 37 19.41 -2.98 1.46
N LEU A 38 20.00 -2.82 2.65
CA LEU A 38 19.41 -2.01 3.70
C LEU A 38 19.33 -0.53 3.28
N ASN A 39 20.38 0.00 2.64
CA ASN A 39 20.39 1.36 2.11
C ASN A 39 19.26 1.59 1.10
N ARG A 40 18.98 0.62 0.22
CA ARG A 40 17.88 0.66 -0.75
C ARG A 40 16.50 0.54 -0.08
N ILE A 41 16.33 -0.38 0.88
CA ILE A 41 15.08 -0.53 1.64
C ILE A 41 14.76 0.75 2.43
N GLN A 42 15.76 1.33 3.10
CA GLN A 42 15.61 2.60 3.80
C GLN A 42 15.32 3.74 2.82
N GLY A 43 16.02 3.75 1.68
CA GLY A 43 15.82 4.74 0.63
C GLY A 43 14.39 4.73 0.11
N SER A 44 13.83 3.54 -0.17
CA SER A 44 12.44 3.40 -0.64
C SER A 44 11.41 3.89 0.38
N MET A 45 11.53 3.48 1.65
CA MET A 45 10.59 3.87 2.71
C MET A 45 10.67 5.36 3.05
N ILE A 46 11.88 5.93 3.11
CA ILE A 46 12.09 7.36 3.39
C ILE A 46 11.77 8.21 2.15
N GLY A 47 12.13 7.74 0.96
CA GLY A 47 11.87 8.41 -0.31
C GLY A 47 10.38 8.57 -0.57
N MET A 48 9.59 7.53 -0.30
CA MET A 48 8.12 7.60 -0.31
C MET A 48 7.60 8.67 0.65
N ALA A 49 8.04 8.65 1.92
CA ALA A 49 7.62 9.64 2.92
C ALA A 49 8.05 11.08 2.59
N LEU A 50 9.19 11.24 1.91
CA LEU A 50 9.66 12.52 1.40
C LEU A 50 8.81 13.01 0.24
N GLY A 51 8.52 12.14 -0.73
CA GLY A 51 7.70 12.45 -1.89
C GLY A 51 6.29 12.87 -1.48
N ASP A 52 5.66 12.06 -0.62
CA ASP A 52 4.38 12.34 0.03
C ASP A 52 4.41 13.75 0.68
N ALA A 53 5.32 13.98 1.63
CA ALA A 53 5.38 15.25 2.35
C ALA A 53 5.71 16.47 1.46
N LEU A 54 6.46 16.26 0.37
CA LEU A 54 6.76 17.30 -0.63
C LEU A 54 5.52 17.66 -1.45
N GLY A 55 4.79 16.65 -1.93
CA GLY A 55 3.60 16.85 -2.75
C GLY A 55 2.39 17.35 -1.97
N ALA A 56 2.27 17.00 -0.68
CA ALA A 56 1.14 17.39 0.18
C ALA A 56 1.01 18.92 0.33
N HIS A 57 2.10 19.67 0.12
CA HIS A 57 2.09 21.13 0.15
C HIS A 57 1.19 21.74 -0.95
N VAL A 58 1.08 21.09 -2.11
CA VAL A 58 0.36 21.59 -3.29
C VAL A 58 -0.70 20.64 -3.81
N GLU A 59 -1.09 19.66 -3.01
CA GLU A 59 -2.16 18.74 -3.34
C GLU A 59 -3.44 19.50 -3.75
N PHE A 60 -4.11 19.00 -4.80
CA PHE A 60 -5.28 19.60 -5.44
C PHE A 60 -5.06 20.97 -6.10
N ARG A 61 -3.82 21.48 -6.15
CA ARG A 61 -3.53 22.69 -6.92
C ARG A 61 -3.47 22.35 -8.42
N PRO A 62 -4.16 23.15 -9.27
CA PRO A 62 -4.12 22.92 -10.70
C PRO A 62 -2.73 23.27 -11.24
N ARG A 63 -2.33 22.67 -12.37
CA ARG A 63 -1.01 22.89 -12.98
C ARG A 63 -0.73 24.37 -13.24
N GLU A 64 -1.73 25.17 -13.59
CA GLU A 64 -1.59 26.62 -13.83
C GLU A 64 -1.10 27.37 -12.58
N PHE A 65 -1.48 26.90 -11.38
CA PHE A 65 -0.98 27.46 -10.13
C PHE A 65 0.52 27.16 -9.97
N LEU A 66 0.95 25.93 -10.28
CA LEU A 66 2.34 25.48 -10.16
C LEU A 66 3.27 26.08 -11.21
N LEU A 67 2.75 26.47 -12.37
CA LEU A 67 3.54 27.24 -13.34
C LEU A 67 3.95 28.61 -12.79
N GLN A 68 3.13 29.20 -11.92
CA GLN A 68 3.40 30.50 -11.30
C GLN A 68 4.08 30.36 -9.93
N ASN A 69 3.85 29.24 -9.25
CA ASN A 69 4.32 28.95 -7.90
C ASN A 69 4.95 27.54 -7.86
N PRO A 70 6.08 27.34 -8.57
CA PRO A 70 6.69 26.02 -8.64
C PRO A 70 7.19 25.58 -7.26
N VAL A 71 7.00 24.30 -6.95
CA VAL A 71 7.61 23.71 -5.75
C VAL A 71 9.10 23.57 -6.02
N THR A 72 9.92 24.10 -5.11
CA THR A 72 11.39 24.10 -5.22
C THR A 72 12.09 23.52 -3.99
N ASP A 73 11.38 23.35 -2.89
CA ASP A 73 11.91 22.75 -1.66
C ASP A 73 10.78 22.02 -0.91
N LEU A 74 11.16 21.21 0.08
CA LEU A 74 10.20 20.61 1.00
C LEU A 74 9.49 21.71 1.78
N GLU A 75 8.20 21.87 1.60
CA GLU A 75 7.39 22.83 2.33
C GLU A 75 6.39 22.13 3.25
N GLY A 76 5.84 22.87 4.22
CA GLY A 76 4.65 22.43 4.96
C GLY A 76 3.44 23.22 4.48
N GLY A 77 2.30 23.10 5.15
CA GLY A 77 1.08 23.81 4.79
C GLY A 77 0.18 22.94 3.93
N GLY A 78 -0.16 23.43 2.74
CA GLY A 78 -1.11 22.76 1.85
C GLY A 78 -2.53 22.71 2.39
N THR A 79 -3.35 21.86 1.77
CA THR A 79 -4.78 21.66 2.08
C THR A 79 -5.04 21.41 3.56
N TRP A 80 -4.12 20.67 4.21
CA TRP A 80 -4.27 20.20 5.58
C TRP A 80 -3.49 21.01 6.62
N GLY A 81 -2.72 22.04 6.20
CA GLY A 81 -1.92 22.84 7.11
C GLY A 81 -0.82 22.06 7.83
N LEU A 82 -0.20 21.10 7.13
CA LEU A 82 0.80 20.19 7.69
C LEU A 82 2.07 20.93 8.13
N LYS A 83 2.79 20.40 9.11
CA LYS A 83 4.15 20.85 9.39
C LYS A 83 5.09 20.30 8.31
N LYS A 84 6.16 21.04 8.02
CA LYS A 84 7.21 20.60 7.09
C LYS A 84 7.68 19.18 7.42
N GLY A 85 7.56 18.27 6.46
CA GLY A 85 7.94 16.85 6.57
C GLY A 85 6.92 15.91 7.20
N GLN A 86 5.71 16.38 7.55
CA GLN A 86 4.57 15.49 7.84
C GLN A 86 4.00 14.94 6.54
N PHE A 87 3.72 13.64 6.53
CA PHE A 87 3.18 12.87 5.42
C PHE A 87 1.66 12.61 5.56
N THR A 88 0.97 12.18 4.51
CA THR A 88 -0.48 11.97 4.38
C THR A 88 -0.85 10.48 4.53
N ASP A 89 -1.90 10.03 3.84
CA ASP A 89 -2.37 8.65 3.89
C ASP A 89 -1.46 7.68 3.14
N ASP A 90 -0.72 8.09 2.10
CA ASP A 90 0.23 7.26 1.36
C ASP A 90 1.21 6.57 2.31
N THR A 91 1.94 7.37 3.08
CA THR A 91 2.91 6.87 4.04
C THR A 91 2.24 6.21 5.23
N SER A 92 1.12 6.73 5.72
CA SER A 92 0.40 6.14 6.86
C SER A 92 -0.04 4.70 6.55
N MET A 93 -0.61 4.47 5.38
CA MET A 93 -1.02 3.15 4.92
C MET A 93 0.18 2.24 4.60
N ALA A 94 1.27 2.79 4.05
CA ALA A 94 2.48 2.01 3.86
C ALA A 94 3.10 1.55 5.20
N LEU A 95 3.10 2.40 6.23
CA LEU A 95 3.55 2.03 7.57
C LEU A 95 2.65 0.95 8.20
N CYS A 96 1.34 1.02 7.97
CA CYS A 96 0.42 -0.04 8.37
C CYS A 96 0.76 -1.38 7.70
N LEU A 97 1.01 -1.36 6.39
CA LEU A 97 1.38 -2.55 5.61
C LEU A 97 2.72 -3.13 6.07
N ALA A 98 3.73 -2.29 6.25
CA ALA A 98 5.03 -2.67 6.79
C ALA A 98 4.93 -3.30 8.18
N ALA A 99 4.14 -2.70 9.07
CA ALA A 99 3.90 -3.26 10.40
C ALA A 99 3.20 -4.61 10.33
N SER A 100 2.27 -4.82 9.38
CA SER A 100 1.65 -6.12 9.16
C SER A 100 2.68 -7.17 8.77
N LEU A 101 3.47 -6.89 7.74
CA LEU A 101 4.49 -7.82 7.25
C LEU A 101 5.48 -8.21 8.36
N VAL A 102 5.98 -7.24 9.12
CA VAL A 102 6.94 -7.48 10.20
C VAL A 102 6.31 -8.28 11.35
N CYS A 103 5.14 -7.89 11.86
CA CYS A 103 4.52 -8.57 12.99
C CYS A 103 4.01 -9.98 12.62
N ARG A 104 3.55 -10.16 11.39
CA ARG A 104 3.03 -11.45 10.91
C ARG A 104 4.12 -12.35 10.34
N ARG A 105 5.30 -11.78 10.04
CA ARG A 105 6.41 -12.42 9.34
C ARG A 105 6.00 -13.07 8.01
N ASP A 106 4.93 -12.55 7.42
CA ASP A 106 4.33 -13.04 6.19
C ASP A 106 3.29 -12.03 5.65
N PHE A 107 2.80 -12.25 4.44
CA PHE A 107 1.70 -11.48 3.88
C PHE A 107 0.35 -12.03 4.35
N VAL A 108 -0.29 -11.31 5.28
CA VAL A 108 -1.61 -11.66 5.82
C VAL A 108 -2.61 -10.54 5.49
N PRO A 109 -3.38 -10.65 4.39
CA PRO A 109 -4.29 -9.59 3.93
C PRO A 109 -5.31 -9.13 4.97
N TYR A 110 -5.74 -10.04 5.85
CA TYR A 110 -6.64 -9.70 6.95
C TYR A 110 -6.00 -8.71 7.93
N ASP A 111 -4.75 -8.97 8.36
CA ASP A 111 -4.02 -8.11 9.29
C ASP A 111 -3.67 -6.75 8.66
N GLN A 112 -3.42 -6.72 7.35
CA GLN A 112 -3.31 -5.49 6.58
C GLN A 112 -4.57 -4.63 6.71
N LEU A 113 -5.76 -5.21 6.48
CA LEU A 113 -7.05 -4.49 6.64
C LEU A 113 -7.32 -4.07 8.08
N VAL A 114 -6.95 -4.90 9.07
CA VAL A 114 -7.03 -4.52 10.50
C VAL A 114 -6.22 -3.27 10.79
N ARG A 115 -4.98 -3.19 10.30
CA ARG A 115 -4.13 -2.02 10.55
C ARG A 115 -4.61 -0.77 9.82
N TYR A 116 -5.15 -0.94 8.61
CA TYR A 116 -5.82 0.17 7.91
C TYR A 116 -7.05 0.65 8.67
N LYS A 117 -7.83 -0.26 9.25
CA LYS A 117 -8.94 0.09 10.14
C LYS A 117 -8.45 0.84 11.38
N TRP A 118 -7.36 0.42 12.01
CA TRP A 118 -6.77 1.15 13.15
C TRP A 118 -6.28 2.55 12.76
N TRP A 119 -5.71 2.70 11.57
CA TRP A 119 -5.37 4.03 11.05
C TRP A 119 -6.64 4.87 10.88
N PHE A 120 -7.62 4.34 10.17
CA PHE A 120 -8.90 5.00 9.90
C PHE A 120 -9.62 5.45 11.17
N GLN A 121 -9.75 4.57 12.17
CA GLN A 121 -10.52 4.84 13.39
C GLN A 121 -9.74 5.57 14.48
N HIS A 122 -8.41 5.43 14.52
CA HIS A 122 -7.60 5.86 15.67
C HIS A 122 -6.33 6.64 15.32
N GLY A 123 -6.06 6.90 14.03
CA GLY A 123 -4.84 7.58 13.60
C GLY A 123 -3.57 6.76 13.80
N TYR A 124 -3.66 5.43 13.88
CA TYR A 124 -2.49 4.54 13.91
C TYR A 124 -1.55 4.84 12.74
N MET A 125 -0.25 5.02 13.01
CA MET A 125 0.78 5.38 12.02
C MET A 125 0.58 6.73 11.30
N SER A 126 -0.32 7.60 11.79
CA SER A 126 -0.50 8.94 11.23
C SER A 126 0.57 9.93 11.68
N SER A 127 0.95 10.84 10.79
CA SER A 127 1.84 11.96 11.10
C SER A 127 1.19 13.05 11.98
N THR A 128 -0.14 13.08 12.05
CA THR A 128 -0.93 14.08 12.80
C THR A 128 -1.64 13.48 14.02
N GLY A 129 -1.53 12.17 14.23
CA GLY A 129 -2.20 11.45 15.32
C GLY A 129 -3.69 11.17 15.09
N ARG A 130 -4.22 11.47 13.90
CA ARG A 130 -5.59 11.14 13.46
C ARG A 130 -5.58 10.68 11.99
N CYS A 131 -6.60 9.94 11.56
CA CYS A 131 -6.82 9.73 10.13
C CYS A 131 -7.24 11.07 9.47
N PHE A 132 -6.65 11.36 8.33
CA PHE A 132 -7.04 12.42 7.39
C PHE A 132 -6.65 11.95 5.99
N ASP A 133 -7.15 12.64 4.97
CA ASP A 133 -6.86 12.36 3.55
C ASP A 133 -7.29 11.00 2.98
N ILE A 134 -8.07 10.22 3.73
CA ILE A 134 -8.48 8.89 3.26
C ILE A 134 -9.31 8.98 1.96
N GLY A 135 -8.78 8.36 0.90
CA GLY A 135 -9.50 8.22 -0.37
C GLY A 135 -10.81 7.43 -0.23
N ALA A 136 -11.82 7.80 -1.04
CA ALA A 136 -13.16 7.21 -0.98
C ALA A 136 -13.16 5.68 -1.16
N ALA A 137 -12.42 5.16 -2.13
CA ALA A 137 -12.28 3.72 -2.39
C ALA A 137 -11.72 2.94 -1.18
N THR A 138 -10.71 3.51 -0.51
CA THR A 138 -10.13 2.93 0.70
C THR A 138 -11.16 2.96 1.83
N SER A 139 -11.81 4.10 2.07
CA SER A 139 -12.85 4.25 3.08
C SER A 139 -13.99 3.23 2.88
N ASP A 140 -14.52 3.11 1.67
CA ASP A 140 -15.61 2.16 1.35
C ASP A 140 -15.19 0.71 1.62
N SER A 141 -13.97 0.34 1.24
CA SER A 141 -13.42 -0.99 1.48
C SER A 141 -13.26 -1.29 2.97
N LEU A 142 -12.89 -0.30 3.80
CA LEU A 142 -12.76 -0.48 5.25
C LEU A 142 -14.12 -0.59 5.94
N HIS A 143 -15.14 0.12 5.48
CA HIS A 143 -16.52 -0.06 5.97
C HIS A 143 -17.05 -1.46 5.63
N GLU A 144 -16.81 -1.94 4.40
CA GLU A 144 -17.19 -3.31 4.02
C GLU A 144 -16.40 -4.36 4.82
N PHE A 145 -15.11 -4.13 5.09
CA PHE A 145 -14.31 -5.00 5.95
C PHE A 145 -14.89 -5.09 7.37
N GLU A 146 -15.25 -3.97 7.99
CA GLU A 146 -15.86 -3.94 9.32
C GLU A 146 -17.21 -4.66 9.36
N HIS A 147 -18.06 -4.45 8.35
CA HIS A 147 -19.33 -5.17 8.20
C HIS A 147 -19.12 -6.69 8.08
N ARG A 148 -18.11 -7.12 7.30
CA ARG A 148 -17.74 -8.53 7.17
C ARG A 148 -17.18 -9.09 8.48
N GLN A 149 -16.36 -8.33 9.22
CA GLN A 149 -15.88 -8.72 10.55
C GLN A 149 -17.07 -8.98 11.48
N GLN A 150 -18.06 -8.09 11.55
CA GLN A 150 -19.24 -8.27 12.40
C GLN A 150 -20.02 -9.56 12.05
N LYS A 151 -20.26 -9.82 10.75
CA LYS A 151 -20.93 -11.05 10.30
C LYS A 151 -20.10 -12.30 10.60
N PHE A 152 -18.79 -12.23 10.40
CA PHE A 152 -17.88 -13.34 10.65
C PHE A 152 -17.81 -13.68 12.15
N ALA A 153 -17.70 -12.66 13.01
CA ALA A 153 -17.78 -12.79 14.47
C ALA A 153 -19.05 -13.51 14.90
N ALA A 154 -20.22 -13.07 14.42
CA ALA A 154 -21.50 -13.69 14.75
C ALA A 154 -21.57 -15.16 14.28
N LYS A 155 -21.16 -15.44 13.04
CA LYS A 155 -21.17 -16.79 12.45
C LYS A 155 -20.28 -17.76 13.22
N HIS A 156 -19.10 -17.31 13.64
CA HIS A 156 -18.09 -18.15 14.28
C HIS A 156 -18.11 -18.06 15.82
N LYS A 157 -19.03 -17.27 16.40
CA LYS A 157 -19.16 -17.02 17.84
C LYS A 157 -17.88 -16.47 18.46
N ILE A 158 -17.21 -15.57 17.75
CA ILE A 158 -15.99 -14.90 18.19
C ILE A 158 -16.38 -13.51 18.72
N PRO A 159 -15.92 -13.10 19.92
CA PRO A 159 -16.10 -11.72 20.39
C PRO A 159 -15.49 -10.71 19.41
N ILE A 160 -16.21 -9.62 19.12
CA ILE A 160 -15.81 -8.65 18.08
C ILE A 160 -14.46 -7.97 18.38
N ASP A 161 -14.16 -7.75 19.65
CA ASP A 161 -12.92 -7.17 20.16
C ASP A 161 -11.71 -8.11 19.98
N GLN A 162 -11.93 -9.40 19.72
CA GLN A 162 -10.87 -10.36 19.44
C GLN A 162 -10.55 -10.49 17.94
N LEU A 163 -11.41 -10.00 17.05
CA LEU A 163 -11.22 -10.21 15.61
C LEU A 163 -9.97 -9.53 15.07
N ASP A 164 -9.61 -8.36 15.58
CA ASP A 164 -8.40 -7.66 15.14
C ASP A 164 -7.11 -8.42 15.49
N PHE A 165 -7.18 -9.34 16.44
CA PHE A 165 -6.06 -10.17 16.88
C PHE A 165 -6.17 -11.63 16.38
N LEU A 166 -7.09 -11.91 15.46
CA LEU A 166 -7.32 -13.25 14.95
C LEU A 166 -6.05 -13.79 14.26
N SER A 167 -5.50 -14.87 14.80
CA SER A 167 -4.30 -15.53 14.27
C SER A 167 -4.55 -16.95 13.75
N ASP A 168 -5.76 -17.47 13.92
CA ASP A 168 -6.12 -18.82 13.47
C ASP A 168 -6.13 -18.90 11.94
N ALA A 169 -5.17 -19.60 11.36
CA ALA A 169 -5.04 -19.72 9.90
C ALA A 169 -6.28 -20.37 9.24
N GLY A 170 -6.93 -21.32 9.91
CA GLY A 170 -8.11 -22.00 9.39
C GLY A 170 -9.35 -21.11 9.36
N LEU A 171 -9.44 -20.11 10.23
CA LEU A 171 -10.48 -19.08 10.22
C LEU A 171 -10.13 -17.95 9.24
N LEU A 172 -8.88 -17.49 9.24
CA LEU A 172 -8.43 -16.44 8.33
C LEU A 172 -8.63 -16.83 6.86
N THR A 173 -8.37 -18.08 6.49
CA THR A 173 -8.64 -18.59 5.13
C THR A 173 -10.12 -18.61 4.74
N LYS A 174 -11.05 -18.53 5.70
CA LYS A 174 -12.50 -18.46 5.46
C LYS A 174 -13.01 -17.02 5.39
N PHE A 175 -12.20 -16.04 5.77
CA PHE A 175 -12.60 -14.64 5.72
C PHE A 175 -12.37 -14.09 4.31
N ASN A 176 -13.41 -13.51 3.71
CA ASN A 176 -13.27 -12.86 2.40
C ASN A 176 -12.70 -11.44 2.56
N VAL A 177 -11.42 -11.29 2.25
CA VAL A 177 -10.67 -10.02 2.32
C VAL A 177 -10.86 -9.11 1.11
N GLU A 178 -11.53 -9.57 0.04
CA GLU A 178 -11.81 -8.76 -1.16
C GLU A 178 -12.95 -7.78 -0.87
N CYS A 179 -12.65 -6.70 -0.15
CA CYS A 179 -13.65 -5.75 0.37
C CYS A 179 -13.98 -4.62 -0.61
N SER A 180 -13.19 -4.49 -1.68
CA SER A 180 -13.46 -3.51 -2.74
C SER A 180 -14.53 -4.00 -3.72
N SER A 181 -15.31 -3.04 -4.22
CA SER A 181 -16.12 -3.25 -5.43
C SER A 181 -15.23 -3.45 -6.67
N SER A 182 -15.78 -4.10 -7.69
CA SER A 182 -15.14 -4.24 -9.01
C SER A 182 -15.06 -2.88 -9.72
N GLY A 183 -14.00 -2.66 -10.51
CA GLY A 183 -13.83 -1.43 -11.31
C GLY A 183 -13.19 -0.25 -10.55
N VAL A 184 -12.78 -0.46 -9.31
CA VAL A 184 -12.14 0.57 -8.48
C VAL A 184 -10.65 0.66 -8.81
N ALA A 185 -10.30 1.59 -9.71
CA ALA A 185 -8.95 1.76 -10.26
C ALA A 185 -8.22 3.03 -9.76
N GLY A 186 -8.51 3.46 -8.53
CA GLY A 186 -7.78 4.54 -7.86
C GLY A 186 -6.31 4.18 -7.57
N ASN A 187 -5.45 5.19 -7.42
CA ASN A 187 -4.02 5.05 -7.10
C ASN A 187 -3.73 4.63 -5.64
N GLY A 188 -4.74 4.62 -4.76
CA GLY A 188 -4.59 4.31 -3.33
C GLY A 188 -3.98 2.94 -3.00
N ALA A 189 -3.99 2.01 -3.96
CA ALA A 189 -3.28 0.74 -3.87
C ALA A 189 -1.76 0.87 -4.10
N LEU A 190 -1.36 1.67 -5.08
CA LEU A 190 0.02 1.79 -5.55
C LEU A 190 0.86 2.71 -4.65
N MET A 191 0.24 3.74 -4.11
CA MET A 191 0.92 4.77 -3.30
C MET A 191 1.56 4.26 -2.01
N ARG A 192 1.12 3.08 -1.55
CA ARG A 192 1.54 2.46 -0.29
C ARG A 192 2.34 1.16 -0.46
N LEU A 193 2.74 0.84 -1.69
CA LEU A 193 3.10 -0.52 -2.09
C LEU A 193 4.43 -1.01 -1.50
N ALA A 194 5.44 -0.13 -1.42
CA ALA A 194 6.85 -0.45 -1.17
C ALA A 194 7.12 -1.54 -0.12
N PRO A 195 6.47 -1.59 1.06
CA PRO A 195 6.77 -2.62 2.05
C PRO A 195 6.71 -4.06 1.53
N VAL A 196 5.81 -4.38 0.59
CA VAL A 196 5.67 -5.73 0.04
C VAL A 196 6.89 -6.17 -0.79
N PRO A 197 7.25 -5.48 -1.90
CA PRO A 197 8.42 -5.87 -2.68
C PRO A 197 9.73 -5.78 -1.90
N LEU A 198 9.83 -4.87 -0.91
CA LEU A 198 11.00 -4.78 -0.03
C LEU A 198 11.12 -5.98 0.90
N PHE A 199 10.00 -6.50 1.43
CA PHE A 199 10.00 -7.66 2.32
C PHE A 199 10.30 -8.96 1.56
N PHE A 200 9.71 -9.16 0.38
CA PHE A 200 9.81 -10.40 -0.39
C PHE A 200 10.89 -10.39 -1.47
N TYR A 201 11.83 -9.44 -1.46
CA TYR A 201 12.78 -9.18 -2.54
C TYR A 201 13.61 -10.40 -3.01
N ARG A 202 13.85 -11.36 -2.11
CA ARG A 202 14.57 -12.62 -2.42
C ARG A 202 13.76 -13.59 -3.30
N TYR A 203 12.44 -13.38 -3.40
CA TYR A 203 11.50 -14.25 -4.10
C TYR A 203 10.62 -13.41 -5.03
N PRO A 204 11.14 -12.98 -6.19
CA PRO A 204 10.48 -12.00 -7.05
C PRO A 204 9.04 -12.37 -7.45
N ALA A 205 8.77 -13.65 -7.72
CA ALA A 205 7.43 -14.08 -8.09
C ALA A 205 6.41 -13.89 -6.94
N HIS A 206 6.81 -14.13 -5.69
CA HIS A 206 5.97 -13.84 -4.52
C HIS A 206 5.82 -12.34 -4.28
N ALA A 207 6.92 -11.60 -4.39
CA ALA A 207 6.91 -10.14 -4.25
C ALA A 207 5.95 -9.48 -5.24
N VAL A 208 5.99 -9.90 -6.51
CA VAL A 208 5.11 -9.41 -7.58
C VAL A 208 3.65 -9.77 -7.29
N GLU A 209 3.32 -11.03 -7.04
CA GLU A 209 1.93 -11.42 -6.80
C GLU A 209 1.34 -10.79 -5.52
N TYR A 210 2.09 -10.77 -4.42
CA TYR A 210 1.63 -10.12 -3.19
C TYR A 210 1.48 -8.60 -3.36
N SER A 211 2.27 -7.98 -4.24
CA SER A 211 2.08 -6.57 -4.60
C SER A 211 0.69 -6.34 -5.22
N GLY A 212 0.30 -7.21 -6.16
CA GLY A 212 -1.05 -7.18 -6.73
C GLY A 212 -2.15 -7.41 -5.70
N PHE A 213 -2.03 -8.46 -4.88
CA PHE A 213 -3.04 -8.80 -3.88
C PHE A 213 -3.22 -7.71 -2.81
N SER A 214 -2.11 -7.11 -2.35
CA SER A 214 -2.12 -6.00 -1.38
C SER A 214 -2.93 -4.79 -1.87
N GLY A 215 -2.90 -4.52 -3.18
CA GLY A 215 -3.73 -3.48 -3.78
C GLY A 215 -5.21 -3.89 -3.88
N MET A 216 -5.45 -5.09 -4.41
CA MET A 216 -6.77 -5.59 -4.80
C MET A 216 -7.79 -5.64 -3.66
N ILE A 217 -7.34 -5.87 -2.41
CA ILE A 217 -8.25 -5.92 -1.25
C ILE A 217 -8.98 -4.60 -0.96
N THR A 218 -8.49 -3.48 -1.48
CA THR A 218 -9.14 -2.14 -1.39
C THR A 218 -9.42 -1.48 -2.75
N HIS A 219 -8.87 -2.03 -3.84
CA HIS A 219 -8.99 -1.49 -5.19
C HIS A 219 -9.20 -2.64 -6.17
N GLY A 220 -10.45 -3.07 -6.31
CA GLY A 220 -10.90 -4.28 -7.00
C GLY A 220 -10.90 -4.20 -8.53
N ASP A 221 -9.97 -3.44 -9.12
CA ASP A 221 -9.76 -3.40 -10.57
C ASP A 221 -8.48 -4.13 -10.97
N LYS A 222 -8.51 -4.84 -12.11
CA LYS A 222 -7.33 -5.55 -12.63
C LYS A 222 -6.18 -4.58 -12.97
N LYS A 223 -6.47 -3.33 -13.33
CA LYS A 223 -5.47 -2.27 -13.54
C LYS A 223 -4.73 -1.96 -12.25
N ALA A 224 -5.43 -1.91 -11.12
CA ALA A 224 -4.78 -1.70 -9.82
C ALA A 224 -3.91 -2.90 -9.43
N TYR A 225 -4.42 -4.12 -9.63
CA TYR A 225 -3.66 -5.35 -9.43
C TYR A 225 -2.37 -5.40 -10.27
N ASP A 226 -2.47 -5.18 -11.59
CA ASP A 226 -1.33 -5.27 -12.49
C ASP A 226 -0.37 -4.08 -12.37
N ALA A 227 -0.85 -2.88 -12.06
CA ALA A 227 0.01 -1.74 -11.76
C ALA A 227 0.90 -2.04 -10.55
N CYS A 228 0.33 -2.58 -9.48
CA CYS A 228 1.10 -2.96 -8.29
C CYS A 228 2.07 -4.11 -8.61
N ARG A 229 1.68 -5.11 -9.40
CA ARG A 229 2.59 -6.19 -9.84
C ARG A 229 3.79 -5.65 -10.61
N TYR A 230 3.54 -4.82 -11.62
CA TYR A 230 4.61 -4.25 -12.45
C TYR A 230 5.53 -3.36 -11.62
N TYR A 231 4.96 -2.48 -10.80
CA TYR A 231 5.74 -1.57 -9.96
C TYR A 231 6.54 -2.32 -8.88
N GLY A 232 5.95 -3.35 -8.28
CA GLY A 232 6.64 -4.25 -7.36
C GLY A 232 7.83 -4.96 -8.01
N ALA A 233 7.71 -5.39 -9.28
CA ALA A 233 8.82 -5.97 -10.03
C ALA A 233 9.99 -4.98 -10.23
N LEU A 234 9.69 -3.71 -10.52
CA LEU A 234 10.73 -2.66 -10.66
C LEU A 234 11.49 -2.45 -9.34
N ILE A 235 10.77 -2.39 -8.21
CA ILE A 235 11.41 -2.27 -6.89
C ILE A 235 12.28 -3.50 -6.60
N VAL A 236 11.78 -4.71 -6.86
CA VAL A 236 12.56 -5.95 -6.64
C VAL A 236 13.81 -5.98 -7.51
N ALA A 237 13.72 -5.64 -8.79
CA ALA A 237 14.87 -5.57 -9.69
C ALA A 237 15.90 -4.54 -9.20
N THR A 238 15.44 -3.41 -8.67
CA THR A 238 16.31 -2.41 -8.05
C THR A 238 17.07 -2.98 -6.84
N LEU A 239 16.41 -3.75 -5.98
CA LEU A 239 17.08 -4.45 -4.87
C LEU A 239 18.02 -5.56 -5.35
N GLN A 240 17.86 -6.05 -6.59
CA GLN A 240 18.78 -7.00 -7.22
C GLN A 240 19.94 -6.30 -7.96
N GLY A 241 20.02 -4.97 -7.89
CA GLY A 241 21.10 -4.18 -8.49
C GLY A 241 20.88 -3.87 -9.97
N ALA A 242 19.64 -3.94 -10.48
CA ALA A 242 19.34 -3.53 -11.85
C ALA A 242 19.61 -2.03 -12.04
N GLU A 243 20.26 -1.70 -13.15
CA GLU A 243 20.52 -0.31 -13.54
C GLU A 243 19.27 0.37 -14.10
N LYS A 244 19.27 1.71 -14.13
CA LYS A 244 18.12 2.50 -14.59
C LYS A 244 17.72 2.17 -16.02
N GLU A 245 18.69 1.93 -16.91
CA GLU A 245 18.45 1.51 -18.30
C GLU A 245 17.74 0.16 -18.38
N GLU A 246 18.06 -0.76 -17.48
CA GLU A 246 17.42 -2.08 -17.41
C GLU A 246 15.99 -1.96 -16.87
N LEU A 247 15.80 -1.22 -15.78
CA LEU A 247 14.49 -0.95 -15.18
C LEU A 247 13.51 -0.31 -16.18
N LEU A 248 14.04 0.57 -17.04
CA LEU A 248 13.26 1.32 -18.03
C LEU A 248 13.30 0.69 -19.43
N ASP A 249 13.84 -0.52 -19.58
CA ASP A 249 13.84 -1.25 -20.85
C ASP A 249 12.39 -1.59 -21.27
N ASN A 250 12.05 -1.35 -22.54
CA ASN A 250 10.70 -1.63 -23.04
C ASN A 250 10.36 -3.12 -23.14
N LYS A 251 11.32 -4.00 -22.82
CA LYS A 251 11.15 -5.45 -22.68
C LYS A 251 11.32 -5.92 -21.24
N PHE A 252 11.34 -5.01 -20.25
CA PHE A 252 11.53 -5.37 -18.84
C PHE A 252 10.55 -6.46 -18.40
N TYR A 253 9.26 -6.31 -18.74
CA TYR A 253 8.23 -7.29 -18.41
C TYR A 253 8.54 -8.67 -19.04
N GLU A 254 8.87 -8.70 -20.33
CA GLU A 254 9.13 -9.94 -21.06
C GLU A 254 10.36 -10.68 -20.50
N LYS A 255 11.44 -9.94 -20.20
CA LYS A 255 12.66 -10.48 -19.56
C LYS A 255 12.37 -11.07 -18.18
N HIS A 256 11.41 -10.51 -17.46
CA HIS A 256 11.02 -10.93 -16.11
C HIS A 256 9.68 -11.67 -16.05
N SER A 257 9.18 -12.19 -17.19
CA SER A 257 7.84 -12.79 -17.29
C SER A 257 7.58 -13.94 -16.31
N SER A 258 8.63 -14.66 -15.90
CA SER A 258 8.56 -15.71 -14.87
C SER A 258 8.15 -15.17 -13.49
N TRP A 259 8.48 -13.91 -13.16
CA TRP A 259 8.05 -13.26 -11.91
C TRP A 259 6.55 -12.98 -11.90
N PHE A 260 5.94 -12.87 -13.08
CA PHE A 260 4.51 -12.65 -13.26
C PHE A 260 3.73 -13.96 -13.44
N ASN A 261 4.33 -15.12 -13.11
CA ASN A 261 3.79 -16.45 -13.43
C ASN A 261 3.38 -16.59 -14.92
N SER A 262 4.08 -15.88 -15.81
CA SER A 262 3.75 -15.76 -17.24
C SER A 262 2.35 -15.20 -17.54
N ALA A 263 1.69 -14.57 -16.57
CA ALA A 263 0.37 -13.96 -16.74
C ALA A 263 0.49 -12.51 -17.24
N PRO A 264 -0.11 -12.17 -18.40
CA PRO A 264 0.01 -10.85 -19.00
C PRO A 264 -0.61 -9.76 -18.12
N LEU A 265 0.01 -8.58 -18.18
CA LEU A 265 -0.58 -7.35 -17.64
C LEU A 265 -1.70 -6.88 -18.57
N VAL A 266 -2.69 -6.17 -18.03
CA VAL A 266 -3.69 -5.46 -18.82
C VAL A 266 -3.03 -4.45 -19.78
N SER A 267 -3.70 -4.18 -20.89
CA SER A 267 -3.13 -3.43 -22.02
C SER A 267 -2.66 -2.03 -21.64
N GLU A 268 -3.32 -1.34 -20.70
CA GLU A 268 -2.91 -0.02 -20.24
C GLU A 268 -1.59 -0.06 -19.46
N ILE A 269 -1.40 -1.08 -18.60
CA ILE A 269 -0.15 -1.24 -17.85
C ILE A 269 0.96 -1.78 -18.77
N MET A 270 0.65 -2.63 -19.75
CA MET A 270 1.62 -3.05 -20.78
C MET A 270 2.16 -1.85 -21.58
N LYS A 271 1.31 -0.88 -21.93
CA LYS A 271 1.78 0.35 -22.63
C LYS A 271 2.79 1.13 -21.81
N ILE A 272 2.56 1.24 -20.50
CA ILE A 272 3.50 1.85 -19.57
C ILE A 272 4.78 1.02 -19.50
N ALA A 273 4.68 -0.30 -19.37
CA ALA A 273 5.84 -1.19 -19.34
C ALA A 273 6.68 -1.11 -20.63
N HIS A 274 6.06 -0.79 -21.76
CA HIS A 274 6.72 -0.55 -23.05
C HIS A 274 7.23 0.90 -23.23
N GLY A 275 7.11 1.74 -22.20
CA GLY A 275 7.75 3.06 -22.14
C GLY A 275 6.87 4.24 -22.56
N SER A 276 5.54 4.16 -22.46
CA SER A 276 4.66 5.29 -22.80
C SER A 276 4.97 6.58 -22.03
N TYR A 277 5.55 6.45 -20.83
CA TYR A 277 6.01 7.55 -19.98
C TYR A 277 7.23 8.31 -20.53
N LYS A 278 7.96 7.83 -21.55
CA LYS A 278 9.19 8.47 -22.07
C LYS A 278 8.87 9.67 -22.96
N GLN A 279 8.34 10.73 -22.36
CA GLN A 279 7.88 11.95 -23.03
C GLN A 279 8.69 13.17 -22.59
N ASN A 280 9.45 13.77 -23.51
CA ASN A 280 10.31 14.94 -23.23
C ASN A 280 9.56 16.23 -22.83
N GLY A 281 8.22 16.24 -22.81
CA GLY A 281 7.40 17.40 -22.46
C GLY A 281 6.55 17.25 -21.19
N GLY A 282 6.65 16.12 -20.47
CA GLY A 282 5.90 15.88 -19.24
C GLY A 282 4.40 16.20 -19.40
N TYR A 283 3.93 17.18 -18.61
CA TYR A 283 2.54 17.63 -18.66
C TYR A 283 2.09 18.06 -20.07
N ASP A 284 2.90 18.81 -20.82
CA ASP A 284 2.50 19.28 -22.16
C ASP A 284 2.46 18.14 -23.20
N ALA A 285 3.18 17.05 -22.93
CA ALA A 285 3.16 15.83 -23.75
C ALA A 285 2.09 14.80 -23.33
N GLY A 286 1.24 15.14 -22.35
CA GLY A 286 0.11 14.29 -21.94
C GLY A 286 0.30 13.50 -20.65
N ILE A 287 1.45 13.61 -19.97
CA ILE A 287 1.66 12.98 -18.65
C ILE A 287 0.77 13.67 -17.61
N ARG A 288 0.03 12.91 -16.80
CA ARG A 288 -0.86 13.45 -15.76
C ARG A 288 -0.71 12.63 -14.49
N GLY A 289 -0.34 13.26 -13.38
CA GLY A 289 -0.33 12.64 -12.05
C GLY A 289 -1.71 12.78 -11.40
N LYS A 290 -2.66 11.91 -11.75
CA LYS A 290 -4.05 11.97 -11.26
C LYS A 290 -4.39 10.74 -10.41
N GLY A 291 -5.52 10.81 -9.70
CA GLY A 291 -6.09 9.71 -8.89
C GLY A 291 -6.35 8.38 -9.61
N TYR A 292 -6.26 8.32 -10.94
CA TYR A 292 -6.37 7.07 -11.69
C TYR A 292 -5.02 6.35 -11.76
N ILE A 293 -4.98 5.07 -11.36
CA ILE A 293 -3.73 4.35 -11.12
C ILE A 293 -2.80 4.24 -12.34
N VAL A 294 -3.36 4.18 -13.56
CA VAL A 294 -2.56 4.16 -14.80
C VAL A 294 -1.82 5.48 -14.98
N ASN A 295 -2.51 6.60 -14.75
CA ASN A 295 -1.94 7.94 -14.83
C ASN A 295 -0.87 8.17 -13.76
N ALA A 296 -1.15 7.80 -12.51
CA ALA A 296 -0.21 7.93 -11.40
C ALA A 296 1.09 7.13 -11.64
N LEU A 297 0.96 5.88 -12.11
CA LEU A 297 2.11 5.04 -12.45
C LEU A 297 2.92 5.63 -13.61
N GLU A 298 2.26 6.07 -14.68
CA GLU A 298 2.93 6.68 -15.84
C GLU A 298 3.67 7.96 -15.46
N ALA A 299 3.07 8.80 -14.63
CA ALA A 299 3.65 10.05 -14.15
C ALA A 299 4.87 9.83 -13.25
N ALA A 300 4.80 8.88 -12.31
CA ALA A 300 5.93 8.54 -11.44
C ALA A 300 7.12 7.96 -12.24
N LEU A 301 6.85 7.12 -13.25
CA LEU A 301 7.90 6.59 -14.12
C LEU A 301 8.47 7.62 -15.09
N TRP A 302 7.65 8.59 -15.54
CA TRP A 302 8.15 9.73 -16.30
C TRP A 302 9.16 10.52 -15.47
N ALA A 303 8.82 10.86 -14.22
CA ALA A 303 9.70 11.62 -13.33
C ALA A 303 10.99 10.85 -12.99
N PHE A 304 10.90 9.53 -12.83
CA PHE A 304 12.08 8.68 -12.64
C PHE A 304 12.93 8.57 -13.91
N TRP A 305 12.32 8.58 -15.09
CA TRP A 305 13.04 8.56 -16.36
C TRP A 305 13.70 9.89 -16.72
N SER A 306 13.05 11.02 -16.43
CA SER A 306 13.47 12.33 -16.94
C SER A 306 14.65 12.96 -16.19
N GLU A 307 14.87 12.58 -14.93
CA GLU A 307 15.84 13.23 -14.05
C GLU A 307 16.89 12.24 -13.51
N GLU A 308 18.09 12.74 -13.19
CA GLU A 308 19.21 11.88 -12.76
C GLU A 308 19.42 11.82 -11.25
N THR A 309 18.79 12.71 -10.49
CA THR A 309 18.85 12.70 -9.02
C THR A 309 17.47 12.49 -8.39
N PHE A 310 17.46 12.03 -7.13
CA PHE A 310 16.23 11.90 -6.36
C PHE A 310 15.49 13.24 -6.23
N GLU A 311 16.23 14.32 -5.97
CA GLU A 311 15.65 15.65 -5.75
C GLU A 311 14.94 16.17 -7.00
N GLU A 312 15.64 16.14 -8.13
CA GLU A 312 15.10 16.63 -9.41
C GLU A 312 13.86 15.84 -9.80
N GLY A 313 13.89 14.50 -9.71
CA GLY A 313 12.73 13.69 -10.07
C GLY A 313 11.56 13.86 -9.10
N ALA A 314 11.80 14.04 -7.80
CA ALA A 314 10.73 14.34 -6.84
C ALA A 314 10.07 15.69 -7.16
N LEU A 315 10.87 16.72 -7.47
CA LEU A 315 10.35 18.02 -7.89
C LEU A 315 9.62 17.93 -9.24
N ALA A 316 10.10 17.13 -10.19
CA ALA A 316 9.43 16.89 -11.46
C ALA A 316 8.05 16.24 -11.24
N ALA A 317 7.97 15.20 -10.40
CA ALA A 317 6.74 14.52 -10.04
C ALA A 317 5.71 15.47 -9.41
N VAL A 318 6.11 16.25 -8.41
CA VAL A 318 5.21 17.21 -7.73
C VAL A 318 4.76 18.32 -8.67
N ASN A 319 5.68 18.86 -9.48
CA ASN A 319 5.33 19.97 -10.36
C ASN A 319 4.42 19.55 -11.52
N LEU A 320 4.19 18.26 -11.81
CA LEU A 320 3.13 17.85 -12.74
C LEU A 320 1.74 18.37 -12.31
N GLY A 321 1.52 18.60 -11.01
CA GLY A 321 0.24 19.04 -10.47
C GLY A 321 -0.77 17.91 -10.33
N ASP A 322 -2.02 18.31 -10.08
CA ASP A 322 -3.16 17.43 -9.79
C ASP A 322 -3.00 16.68 -8.45
N ASP A 323 -2.64 15.40 -8.49
CA ASP A 323 -2.52 14.48 -7.35
C ASP A 323 -1.04 14.31 -6.98
N THR A 324 -0.50 15.38 -6.38
CA THR A 324 0.94 15.66 -6.31
C THR A 324 1.66 14.87 -5.23
N ASP A 325 1.06 14.72 -4.06
CA ASP A 325 1.55 13.86 -2.98
C ASP A 325 1.62 12.41 -3.46
N THR A 326 0.56 11.89 -4.06
CA THR A 326 0.54 10.49 -4.51
C THR A 326 1.57 10.23 -5.60
N THR A 327 1.64 11.10 -6.61
CA THR A 327 2.60 10.93 -7.72
C THR A 327 4.04 10.94 -7.21
N ALA A 328 4.35 11.85 -6.28
CA ALA A 328 5.68 11.96 -5.69
C ALA A 328 5.99 10.84 -4.68
N ALA A 329 4.99 10.37 -3.92
CA ALA A 329 5.12 9.22 -3.03
C ALA A 329 5.41 7.95 -3.83
N ILE A 330 4.68 7.71 -4.93
CA ILE A 330 4.98 6.62 -5.87
C ILE A 330 6.40 6.79 -6.38
N TYR A 331 6.76 7.90 -7.02
CA TYR A 331 8.14 8.16 -7.46
C TYR A 331 9.18 7.83 -6.37
N GLY A 332 8.94 8.32 -5.15
CA GLY A 332 9.84 8.18 -4.01
C GLY A 332 10.09 6.73 -3.59
N GLN A 333 9.14 5.82 -3.80
CA GLN A 333 9.31 4.39 -3.51
C GLN A 333 10.39 3.77 -4.40
N LEU A 334 10.31 3.94 -5.73
CA LEU A 334 11.27 3.37 -6.68
C LEU A 334 12.58 4.17 -6.70
N ALA A 335 12.51 5.50 -6.82
CA ALA A 335 13.70 6.34 -6.84
C ALA A 335 14.50 6.19 -5.54
N GLY A 336 13.83 6.15 -4.40
CA GLY A 336 14.47 5.90 -3.12
C GLY A 336 15.14 4.52 -3.05
N ALA A 337 14.52 3.47 -3.62
CA ALA A 337 15.17 2.16 -3.73
C ALA A 337 16.39 2.19 -4.65
N TYR A 338 16.35 2.99 -5.72
CA TYR A 338 17.39 3.05 -6.74
C TYR A 338 18.61 3.83 -6.28
N TYR A 339 18.42 5.06 -5.82
CA TYR A 339 19.50 5.92 -5.32
C TYR A 339 19.98 5.49 -3.93
N GLY A 340 19.07 4.93 -3.12
CA GLY A 340 19.36 4.53 -1.74
C GLY A 340 19.32 5.70 -0.75
N TYR A 341 19.19 5.37 0.54
CA TYR A 341 18.98 6.33 1.62
C TYR A 341 20.07 7.40 1.72
N ARG A 342 21.33 7.01 1.52
CA ARG A 342 22.50 7.90 1.65
C ARG A 342 22.54 9.02 0.62
N GLU A 343 21.91 8.83 -0.53
CA GLU A 343 21.85 9.79 -1.64
C GLU A 343 20.58 10.67 -1.59
N LEU A 344 19.71 10.48 -0.60
CA LEU A 344 18.52 11.32 -0.44
C LEU A 344 18.91 12.74 0.06
N PRO A 345 18.17 13.79 -0.33
CA PRO A 345 18.55 15.17 -0.01
C PRO A 345 18.63 15.45 1.50
N GLU A 346 19.83 15.68 2.02
CA GLU A 346 20.06 15.89 3.45
C GLU A 346 19.21 17.05 4.02
N LYS A 347 19.04 18.11 3.21
CA LYS A 347 18.20 19.27 3.54
C LYS A 347 16.74 18.90 3.82
N TRP A 348 16.23 17.82 3.24
CA TRP A 348 14.88 17.31 3.46
C TRP A 348 14.83 16.25 4.56
N LEU A 349 15.84 15.38 4.61
CA LEU A 349 15.95 14.31 5.60
C LEU A 349 15.88 14.78 7.06
N LYS A 350 16.25 16.01 7.37
CA LYS A 350 16.15 16.56 8.73
C LYS A 350 14.70 16.85 9.19
N TYR A 351 13.75 16.91 8.26
CA TYR A 351 12.34 17.24 8.54
C TYR A 351 11.39 16.05 8.49
N VAL A 352 11.80 14.92 7.90
CA VAL A 352 10.95 13.72 7.79
C VAL A 352 10.38 13.34 9.16
N TYR A 353 9.06 13.43 9.28
CA TYR A 353 8.37 13.10 10.51
C TYR A 353 8.63 11.64 10.88
N ALA A 354 8.94 11.40 12.15
CA ALA A 354 9.26 10.08 12.68
C ALA A 354 10.37 9.31 11.93
N LYS A 355 11.33 9.99 11.28
CA LYS A 355 12.44 9.37 10.51
C LYS A 355 13.07 8.14 11.18
N ASN A 356 13.42 8.23 12.46
CA ASN A 356 14.06 7.12 13.18
C ASN A 356 13.15 5.89 13.29
N PHE A 357 11.84 6.09 13.40
CA PHE A 357 10.86 5.01 13.37
C PHE A 357 10.81 4.35 11.99
N LEU A 358 10.75 5.13 10.90
CA LEU A 358 10.82 4.60 9.53
C LEU A 358 12.10 3.78 9.31
N LEU A 359 13.26 4.32 9.68
CA LEU A 359 14.54 3.61 9.58
C LEU A 359 14.57 2.32 10.41
N GLY A 360 13.94 2.33 11.59
CA GLY A 360 13.77 1.15 12.43
C GLY A 360 12.89 0.09 11.77
N LEU A 361 11.75 0.50 11.21
CA LEU A 361 10.84 -0.40 10.50
C LEU A 361 11.48 -0.98 9.24
N SER A 362 12.23 -0.18 8.48
CA SER A 362 13.04 -0.64 7.34
C SER A 362 14.06 -1.72 7.73
N ARG A 363 14.73 -1.58 8.89
CA ARG A 363 15.63 -2.63 9.41
C ARG A 363 14.89 -3.92 9.71
N TRP A 364 13.68 -3.84 10.27
CA TRP A 364 12.84 -5.01 10.51
C TRP A 364 12.36 -5.66 9.21
N ILE A 365 11.95 -4.87 8.21
CA ILE A 365 11.61 -5.38 6.86
C ILE A 365 12.80 -6.14 6.27
N ALA A 366 13.99 -5.54 6.30
CA ALA A 366 15.20 -6.18 5.78
C ALA A 366 15.52 -7.50 6.51
N TYR A 367 15.44 -7.50 7.85
CA TYR A 367 15.73 -8.67 8.67
C TYR A 367 14.73 -9.81 8.46
N GLU A 368 13.43 -9.54 8.61
CA GLU A 368 12.39 -10.55 8.46
C GLU A 368 12.29 -11.04 7.01
N GLY A 369 12.47 -10.14 6.03
CA GLY A 369 12.54 -10.49 4.61
C GLY A 369 13.74 -11.36 4.24
N GLU A 370 14.90 -11.15 4.87
CA GLU A 370 16.07 -12.02 4.71
C GLU A 370 15.77 -13.45 5.23
N MET A 371 15.04 -13.56 6.35
CA MET A 371 14.70 -14.83 7.00
C MET A 371 13.53 -15.55 6.35
N TRP A 372 12.68 -14.85 5.62
CA TRP A 372 11.48 -15.43 5.02
C TRP A 372 11.82 -16.52 4.01
N GLN A 373 11.02 -17.58 4.02
CA GLN A 373 11.11 -18.71 3.08
C GLN A 373 9.70 -19.05 2.58
N PRO A 374 9.53 -19.33 1.28
CA PRO A 374 8.24 -19.71 0.75
C PRO A 374 7.85 -21.10 1.25
N ASN A 375 6.69 -21.19 1.91
CA ASN A 375 6.11 -22.49 2.28
C ASN A 375 5.23 -23.07 1.16
N LYS A 376 4.92 -22.28 0.12
CA LYS A 376 4.09 -22.61 -1.04
C LYS A 376 4.57 -21.84 -2.28
N PRO A 377 4.29 -22.30 -3.51
CA PRO A 377 4.49 -21.49 -4.71
C PRO A 377 3.68 -20.18 -4.63
N PRO A 378 4.06 -19.14 -5.39
CA PRO A 378 3.34 -17.87 -5.38
C PRO A 378 1.87 -18.12 -5.76
N PRO A 379 0.90 -17.51 -5.06
CA PRO A 379 -0.51 -17.69 -5.39
C PRO A 379 -0.77 -17.17 -6.81
N SER A 380 -1.46 -17.96 -7.63
CA SER A 380 -1.92 -17.53 -8.95
C SER A 380 -3.34 -16.96 -8.85
N THR A 381 -3.66 -15.93 -9.63
CA THR A 381 -5.01 -15.34 -9.72
C THR A 381 -6.08 -16.39 -10.01
N ILE A 382 -5.73 -17.47 -10.72
CA ILE A 382 -6.61 -18.61 -11.02
C ILE A 382 -7.06 -19.31 -9.72
N SER A 383 -6.20 -19.39 -8.70
CA SER A 383 -6.52 -20.09 -7.45
C SER A 383 -7.54 -19.37 -6.60
N LEU A 384 -7.54 -18.03 -6.55
CA LEU A 384 -8.44 -17.25 -5.67
C LEU A 384 -9.85 -17.08 -6.26
N LEU A 385 -9.97 -16.86 -7.57
CA LEU A 385 -11.28 -16.88 -8.27
C LEU A 385 -11.94 -18.27 -8.24
N SER A 386 -11.15 -19.34 -8.12
CA SER A 386 -11.68 -20.70 -7.93
C SER A 386 -12.27 -20.94 -6.53
N MET A 387 -11.79 -20.21 -5.51
CA MET A 387 -12.33 -20.33 -4.14
C MET A 387 -13.62 -19.52 -3.95
N SER A 388 -13.81 -18.43 -4.70
CA SER A 388 -15.06 -17.65 -4.68
C SER A 388 -16.18 -18.29 -5.50
N SER A 389 -15.86 -19.06 -6.54
CA SER A 389 -16.84 -19.77 -7.37
C SER A 389 -17.37 -21.07 -6.76
N GLN A 390 -16.70 -21.66 -5.76
CA GLN A 390 -17.18 -22.87 -5.07
C GLN A 390 -18.22 -22.61 -3.96
N GLN A 391 -18.57 -21.35 -3.65
CA GLN A 391 -19.55 -21.03 -2.60
C GLN A 391 -20.97 -20.73 -3.10
N ASN A 392 -21.25 -20.85 -4.41
CA ASN A 392 -22.56 -20.53 -4.99
C ASN A 392 -23.28 -21.70 -5.71
N THR A 393 -23.19 -22.92 -5.16
CA THR A 393 -24.10 -24.01 -5.53
C THR A 393 -24.90 -24.47 -4.31
N VAL A 394 -25.89 -23.67 -3.93
CA VAL A 394 -27.02 -24.18 -3.15
C VAL A 394 -27.89 -24.96 -4.11
N VAL A 395 -27.77 -26.30 -4.06
CA VAL A 395 -28.74 -27.21 -4.66
C VAL A 395 -29.99 -27.15 -3.80
N ILE A 396 -31.06 -26.55 -4.32
CA ILE A 396 -32.39 -26.61 -3.71
C ILE A 396 -33.00 -27.97 -4.12
N PRO A 397 -33.38 -28.85 -3.19
CA PRO A 397 -34.12 -30.07 -3.53
C PRO A 397 -35.55 -29.70 -3.91
N SER A 398 -35.99 -30.12 -5.09
CA SER A 398 -37.39 -30.01 -5.53
C SER A 398 -38.19 -31.21 -5.05
N ASP A 399 -39.03 -31.02 -4.04
CA ASP A 399 -40.12 -31.94 -3.71
C ASP A 399 -41.48 -31.24 -3.93
N HIS A 400 -42.22 -31.82 -4.88
CA HIS A 400 -43.66 -31.83 -5.18
C HIS A 400 -44.63 -30.84 -4.51
N GLN A 401 -45.49 -30.19 -5.33
CA GLN A 401 -46.90 -30.61 -5.52
C GLN A 401 -47.62 -29.74 -6.56
N GLU A 402 -48.34 -30.40 -7.48
CA GLU A 402 -49.36 -29.81 -8.36
C GLU A 402 -50.49 -29.18 -7.52
N LEU A 403 -51.05 -28.05 -7.99
CA LEU A 403 -52.51 -27.81 -8.03
C LEU A 403 -52.84 -26.53 -8.81
N ASP A 404 -53.52 -26.76 -9.93
CA ASP A 404 -54.60 -26.01 -10.58
C ASP A 404 -54.47 -24.57 -11.11
N ALA A 405 -54.92 -24.47 -12.36
CA ALA A 405 -54.94 -23.33 -13.24
C ALA A 405 -56.17 -22.42 -13.04
N LYS A 406 -56.00 -21.10 -13.26
CA LYS A 406 -57.05 -20.21 -13.79
C LYS A 406 -56.46 -18.97 -14.49
N LYS A 407 -56.49 -19.04 -15.83
CA LYS A 407 -56.67 -18.00 -16.87
C LYS A 407 -56.44 -16.51 -16.53
N ARG A 408 -55.52 -15.84 -17.25
CA ARG A 408 -55.80 -14.80 -18.28
C ARG A 408 -54.51 -14.34 -19.02
N PRO A 409 -54.56 -14.07 -20.34
CA PRO A 409 -53.39 -13.68 -21.14
C PRO A 409 -53.21 -12.15 -21.23
N LEU A 410 -51.96 -11.70 -21.33
CA LEU A 410 -51.59 -10.33 -21.69
C LEU A 410 -51.15 -10.28 -23.16
N THR A 411 -51.89 -9.50 -23.96
CA THR A 411 -51.53 -9.05 -25.30
C THR A 411 -50.60 -7.83 -25.26
N PRO A 412 -49.66 -7.67 -26.21
CA PRO A 412 -48.89 -6.46 -26.40
C PRO A 412 -49.64 -5.44 -27.28
N LYS A 413 -49.54 -4.14 -26.97
CA LYS A 413 -50.07 -3.05 -27.81
C LYS A 413 -48.94 -2.36 -28.58
N ILE A 414 -49.11 -2.34 -29.91
CA ILE A 414 -48.48 -1.46 -30.90
C ILE A 414 -49.53 -0.40 -31.31
N SER A 415 -49.09 0.83 -31.64
CA SER A 415 -49.62 1.76 -32.69
C SER A 415 -49.27 3.22 -32.32
N ASN A 416 -49.04 4.21 -33.21
CA ASN A 416 -48.95 4.29 -34.67
C ASN A 416 -48.44 5.70 -35.10
N PHE A 417 -47.78 5.76 -36.26
CA PHE A 417 -47.82 6.75 -37.37
C PHE A 417 -47.98 8.27 -37.13
N SER A 418 -47.09 9.07 -37.77
CA SER A 418 -47.37 9.79 -39.04
C SER A 418 -46.18 10.66 -39.48
N SER A 419 -45.87 10.64 -40.78
CA SER A 419 -44.83 11.43 -41.45
C SER A 419 -45.30 11.82 -42.86
N GLN A 420 -45.07 13.08 -43.26
CA GLN A 420 -44.86 13.65 -44.62
C GLN A 420 -45.05 15.18 -44.52
N GLN A 421 -44.39 16.10 -45.21
CA GLN A 421 -43.21 16.17 -46.11
C GLN A 421 -43.02 17.67 -46.44
N THR A 422 -41.80 18.18 -46.68
CA THR A 422 -41.43 19.13 -47.77
C THR A 422 -39.95 19.60 -47.69
N PHE A 423 -39.27 19.59 -48.85
CA PHE A 423 -37.96 20.17 -49.23
C PHE A 423 -38.19 21.45 -50.08
N PRO A 424 -37.22 22.25 -50.62
CA PRO A 424 -35.77 22.03 -50.93
C PRO A 424 -34.83 23.22 -50.53
N GLY A 425 -33.51 23.34 -50.78
CA GLY A 425 -32.48 22.61 -51.52
C GLY A 425 -31.10 23.35 -51.47
N GLU A 426 -30.07 22.73 -52.07
CA GLU A 426 -28.80 23.31 -52.62
C GLU A 426 -27.69 23.85 -51.66
N THR A 427 -26.55 23.16 -51.44
CA THR A 427 -25.27 22.96 -52.19
C THR A 427 -24.06 23.80 -51.73
N ARG A 428 -23.05 23.08 -51.18
CA ARG A 428 -21.58 23.11 -51.44
C ARG A 428 -20.77 24.43 -51.53
N LEU A 429 -19.63 24.41 -50.81
CA LEU A 429 -18.22 24.78 -51.16
C LEU A 429 -17.53 25.94 -50.39
N ALA A 430 -16.29 25.60 -49.98
CA ALA A 430 -15.05 26.41 -49.94
C ALA A 430 -14.81 27.51 -48.87
N ARG A 431 -13.67 27.39 -48.18
CA ARG A 431 -12.87 28.51 -47.61
C ARG A 431 -12.26 29.34 -48.76
N PRO A 432 -11.96 30.66 -48.59
CA PRO A 432 -10.63 31.07 -48.05
C PRO A 432 -10.55 32.46 -47.34
N SER A 433 -9.40 32.63 -46.65
CA SER A 433 -8.52 33.82 -46.54
C SER A 433 -8.97 35.22 -46.03
N ASP A 434 -8.16 35.70 -45.06
CA ASP A 434 -7.51 37.02 -44.92
C ASP A 434 -8.27 38.33 -44.58
N GLY A 435 -7.58 39.14 -43.74
CA GLY A 435 -7.67 40.60 -43.65
C GLY A 435 -8.24 41.14 -42.34
N THR A 436 -7.43 41.46 -41.31
CA THR A 436 -6.80 42.77 -40.99
C THR A 436 -7.74 43.95 -40.68
N GLU A 437 -7.59 44.49 -39.45
CA GLU A 437 -7.58 45.91 -39.00
C GLU A 437 -8.23 46.03 -37.60
N GLN A 438 -7.44 46.19 -36.54
CA GLN A 438 -7.06 47.48 -35.91
C GLN A 438 -8.25 48.39 -35.55
N HIS A 439 -8.49 48.57 -34.25
CA HIS A 439 -8.53 49.89 -33.61
C HIS A 439 -8.40 49.80 -32.08
N THR A 440 -7.63 50.75 -31.57
CA THR A 440 -7.16 50.98 -30.21
C THR A 440 -8.13 51.84 -29.38
N VAL A 441 -7.81 51.94 -28.07
CA VAL A 441 -8.02 53.08 -27.14
C VAL A 441 -9.06 52.90 -25.99
N THR A 442 -8.56 52.34 -24.88
CA THR A 442 -8.45 52.88 -23.48
C THR A 442 -9.67 53.42 -22.68
N PRO A 443 -9.58 53.62 -21.34
CA PRO A 443 -10.54 53.09 -20.36
C PRO A 443 -11.31 54.20 -19.60
N PHE A 444 -12.32 53.79 -18.82
CA PHE A 444 -13.00 54.70 -17.87
C PHE A 444 -12.50 54.52 -16.44
N ILE A 445 -11.99 55.63 -15.89
CA ILE A 445 -11.73 55.91 -14.47
C ILE A 445 -12.85 56.84 -13.98
N ALA A 446 -13.34 56.64 -12.75
CA ALA A 446 -13.79 57.70 -11.84
C ALA A 446 -13.65 57.16 -10.40
N THR A 447 -12.68 57.54 -9.55
CA THR A 447 -12.54 58.77 -8.72
C THR A 447 -13.86 59.23 -8.05
N SER A 448 -13.95 59.55 -6.75
CA SER A 448 -12.98 60.24 -5.89
C SER A 448 -13.34 60.23 -4.38
N ARG A 449 -12.30 60.25 -3.51
CA ARG A 449 -12.02 61.12 -2.31
C ARG A 449 -13.09 61.28 -1.18
N ARG A 450 -12.78 61.53 0.11
CA ARG A 450 -11.68 61.30 1.08
C ARG A 450 -12.18 61.93 2.43
N ALA A 451 -12.09 61.21 3.57
CA ALA A 451 -11.90 61.63 5.00
C ALA A 451 -12.83 62.72 5.66
N PRO A 452 -13.00 62.82 7.02
CA PRO A 452 -12.04 62.47 8.11
C PRO A 452 -12.59 61.82 9.40
N MET A 453 -11.66 61.54 10.33
CA MET A 453 -11.79 60.97 11.69
C MET A 453 -12.69 61.73 12.68
N SER A 454 -13.36 61.00 13.59
CA SER A 454 -13.31 61.26 15.06
C SER A 454 -14.00 60.14 15.89
N GLN A 455 -13.25 59.63 16.87
CA GLN A 455 -13.56 59.00 18.17
C GLN A 455 -14.97 58.45 18.51
N VAL A 456 -14.98 57.30 19.22
CA VAL A 456 -15.64 57.04 20.54
C VAL A 456 -16.27 55.62 20.64
N THR A 457 -15.70 54.87 21.61
CA THR A 457 -16.23 53.74 22.42
C THR A 457 -16.48 52.34 21.84
N GLU A 458 -15.62 51.42 22.31
CA GLU A 458 -15.89 50.00 22.53
C GLU A 458 -17.12 49.79 23.43
N LYS A 459 -17.99 48.85 23.03
CA LYS A 459 -18.86 48.12 23.96
C LYS A 459 -18.75 46.63 23.68
N ASN A 460 -18.09 45.96 24.63
CA ASN A 460 -18.02 44.52 24.81
C ASN A 460 -19.40 43.87 24.75
N LYS A 461 -19.53 42.79 23.97
CA LYS A 461 -20.48 41.71 24.25
C LYS A 461 -19.69 40.45 24.60
N GLN A 462 -19.70 40.13 25.89
CA GLN A 462 -19.23 38.89 26.47
C GLN A 462 -20.08 37.72 25.94
N TYR A 463 -19.42 36.63 25.58
CA TYR A 463 -20.04 35.30 25.57
C TYR A 463 -19.68 34.61 26.89
N GLU A 464 -20.71 34.23 27.63
CA GLU A 464 -20.61 33.47 28.88
C GLU A 464 -20.08 32.06 28.62
N ILE A 465 -18.98 31.72 29.30
CA ILE A 465 -18.51 30.34 29.45
C ILE A 465 -19.13 29.81 30.75
N VAL A 466 -20.06 28.87 30.61
CA VAL A 466 -20.58 28.09 31.73
C VAL A 466 -19.48 27.14 32.19
N LYS A 467 -18.93 27.39 33.39
CA LYS A 467 -18.07 26.46 34.13
C LYS A 467 -18.93 25.34 34.71
N SER A 468 -18.58 24.08 34.45
CA SER A 468 -18.96 22.96 35.31
C SER A 468 -17.74 22.49 36.10
N ASP A 469 -17.76 22.79 37.38
CA ASP A 469 -16.84 22.26 38.39
C ASP A 469 -17.33 20.88 38.84
N SER A 470 -16.53 19.83 38.59
CA SER A 470 -16.45 18.65 39.48
C SER A 470 -15.31 17.72 39.05
N GLN A 471 -14.13 17.88 39.66
CA GLN A 471 -13.05 16.90 39.66
C GLN A 471 -13.06 16.14 41.00
N PRO A 472 -12.96 14.79 41.04
CA PRO A 472 -12.69 14.07 42.27
C PRO A 472 -11.18 14.03 42.58
N PRO A 473 -10.76 13.92 43.87
CA PRO A 473 -9.40 14.26 44.27
C PRO A 473 -8.39 13.13 44.00
N PHE A 474 -7.24 13.52 43.47
CA PHE A 474 -6.01 12.72 43.43
C PHE A 474 -5.51 12.42 44.85
N ARG A 475 -5.47 11.15 45.25
CA ARG A 475 -4.72 10.69 46.43
C ARG A 475 -3.28 10.40 46.04
N LYS A 476 -2.34 11.14 46.66
CA LYS A 476 -0.93 10.79 46.81
C LYS A 476 -0.81 9.37 47.39
N VAL A 477 -0.12 8.48 46.68
CA VAL A 477 0.40 7.24 47.28
C VAL A 477 1.85 7.51 47.65
N ILE A 478 2.07 7.59 48.96
CA ILE A 478 3.37 7.60 49.63
C ILE A 478 3.90 6.17 49.64
N SER A 479 5.20 6.01 49.38
CA SER A 479 5.91 4.74 49.51
C SER A 479 5.99 4.32 50.98
N THR A 480 5.50 3.12 51.28
CA THR A 480 5.87 2.40 52.50
C THR A 480 6.06 0.93 52.17
N THR A 481 7.30 0.49 52.35
CA THR A 481 7.75 -0.90 52.50
C THR A 481 7.13 -1.52 53.75
N ALA A 482 6.51 -2.70 53.62
CA ALA A 482 6.39 -3.67 54.71
C ALA A 482 6.01 -5.06 54.18
N ASN A 483 6.77 -6.06 54.63
CA ASN A 483 6.59 -7.50 54.43
C ASN A 483 5.24 -8.02 54.97
N SER A 484 4.66 -9.03 54.31
CA SER A 484 4.23 -10.28 54.97
C SER A 484 3.69 -11.32 53.96
N THR A 485 4.40 -12.44 53.92
CA THR A 485 3.93 -13.84 53.83
C THR A 485 2.55 -14.13 53.23
N PHE A 486 2.53 -14.85 52.10
CA PHE A 486 1.52 -15.89 51.86
C PHE A 486 2.17 -17.19 51.39
N GLY A 487 1.73 -18.27 52.02
CA GLY A 487 2.32 -19.60 52.00
C GLY A 487 2.11 -20.38 50.71
N SER A 488 3.05 -21.31 50.55
CA SER A 488 3.05 -22.46 49.68
C SER A 488 1.78 -23.30 49.77
N ASN A 489 1.25 -23.72 48.62
CA ASN A 489 1.05 -25.14 48.36
C ASN A 489 1.03 -25.45 46.86
N SER A 490 1.58 -26.63 46.58
CA SER A 490 2.10 -27.18 45.35
C SER A 490 1.04 -27.90 44.49
N LEU A 491 1.54 -28.57 43.43
CA LEU A 491 0.99 -29.67 42.59
C LEU A 491 0.79 -29.20 41.14
N PHE A 492 1.41 -29.74 40.09
CA PHE A 492 2.30 -30.89 39.89
C PHE A 492 3.04 -30.67 38.56
N THR A 493 4.36 -30.73 38.58
CA THR A 493 5.23 -30.93 37.42
C THR A 493 5.38 -32.42 37.12
N ARG A 494 5.38 -32.80 35.83
CA ARG A 494 5.87 -34.12 35.37
C ARG A 494 6.57 -34.02 34.00
N PRO A 495 7.51 -34.92 33.70
CA PRO A 495 8.86 -34.50 33.35
C PRO A 495 9.39 -35.03 32.01
N TYR A 496 10.44 -34.38 31.54
CA TYR A 496 11.35 -34.84 30.48
C TYR A 496 12.29 -35.92 31.03
N VAL A 497 12.44 -37.05 30.33
CA VAL A 497 13.52 -38.02 30.58
C VAL A 497 14.13 -38.42 29.23
N ALA A 498 15.42 -38.14 29.08
CA ALA A 498 16.30 -38.76 28.10
C ALA A 498 16.98 -39.97 28.76
N LYS A 499 17.17 -41.07 28.02
CA LYS A 499 18.22 -42.06 28.28
C LYS A 499 18.58 -42.83 27.00
N ASN A 500 19.88 -42.98 26.81
CA ASN A 500 20.57 -43.76 25.81
C ASN A 500 20.76 -45.23 26.25
N ASP A 501 21.10 -46.06 25.26
CA ASP A 501 21.95 -47.26 25.26
C ASP A 501 21.35 -48.69 25.45
N ASN A 502 21.33 -49.39 24.30
CA ASN A 502 22.03 -50.65 23.95
C ASN A 502 21.57 -52.05 24.44
N GLN A 503 21.64 -53.00 23.47
CA GLN A 503 21.61 -54.49 23.54
C GLN A 503 20.27 -55.16 23.89
N GLY A 504 19.81 -56.26 23.29
CA GLY A 504 20.31 -57.16 22.25
C GLY A 504 19.51 -58.49 22.25
N SER A 505 19.27 -59.03 21.05
CA SER A 505 19.09 -60.46 20.70
C SER A 505 17.73 -61.20 20.80
N ASN A 506 17.41 -61.85 19.65
CA ASN A 506 16.78 -63.18 19.43
C ASN A 506 15.27 -63.35 19.73
N THR A 507 14.39 -63.91 18.87
CA THR A 507 14.50 -64.96 17.83
C THR A 507 13.41 -64.86 16.72
N LYS A 508 13.79 -65.28 15.51
CA LYS A 508 13.07 -65.62 14.25
C LYS A 508 12.12 -66.85 14.36
N PRO A 509 11.53 -67.47 13.27
CA PRO A 509 11.38 -67.11 11.82
C PRO A 509 10.03 -67.48 11.13
N SER A 510 9.81 -67.02 9.88
CA SER A 510 9.45 -67.89 8.71
C SER A 510 9.47 -67.07 7.39
N SER A 511 10.47 -67.27 6.53
CA SER A 511 10.41 -67.94 5.19
C SER A 511 9.96 -67.03 4.04
N LYS A 512 10.55 -67.01 2.82
CA LYS A 512 11.66 -67.74 2.17
C LYS A 512 11.96 -67.01 0.84
N ASN A 513 13.25 -66.97 0.45
CA ASN A 513 13.85 -67.10 -0.90
C ASN A 513 13.40 -66.12 -2.02
N THR A 514 14.29 -65.57 -2.86
CA THR A 514 15.41 -66.23 -3.54
C THR A 514 16.45 -65.23 -4.06
N ILE A 515 17.70 -65.68 -4.04
CA ILE A 515 18.98 -65.08 -4.40
C ILE A 515 19.27 -65.17 -5.91
N LYS A 516 19.98 -64.18 -6.47
CA LYS A 516 21.15 -64.30 -7.37
C LYS A 516 21.86 -62.92 -7.39
N LYS A 517 23.02 -62.72 -6.73
CA LYS A 517 24.41 -62.99 -7.20
C LYS A 517 24.66 -62.42 -8.60
N ASN A 518 25.74 -61.76 -8.98
CA ASN A 518 27.05 -61.32 -8.45
C ASN A 518 27.65 -60.60 -9.72
N THR A 519 28.47 -59.55 -9.76
CA THR A 519 29.89 -59.41 -9.38
C THR A 519 30.49 -58.39 -10.36
N GLY A 520 31.53 -57.67 -9.93
CA GLY A 520 32.56 -57.08 -10.81
C GLY A 520 32.36 -55.58 -11.08
N SER A 521 33.14 -54.70 -10.46
CA SER A 521 34.56 -54.38 -10.71
C SER A 521 34.74 -53.22 -11.69
N GLN A 522 35.29 -52.14 -11.13
CA GLN A 522 36.29 -51.23 -11.69
C GLN A 522 35.98 -50.27 -12.86
N LYS A 523 36.28 -49.00 -12.54
CA LYS A 523 37.10 -48.00 -13.25
C LYS A 523 36.51 -47.28 -14.48
N LYS A 524 36.67 -45.95 -14.37
CA LYS A 524 36.93 -44.92 -15.41
C LYS A 524 35.84 -44.87 -16.50
N THR A 525 35.12 -43.77 -16.63
CA THR A 525 35.61 -42.45 -17.06
C THR A 525 34.62 -41.39 -16.63
#